data_AF-K1T834-F1
#
_entry.id   AF-K1T834-F1
#
_cell.length_a   1.000
_cell.length_b   1.000
_cell.length_c   1.000
_cell.angle_alpha   90.00
_cell.angle_beta   90.00
_cell.angle_gamma   90.00
#
_symmetry.space_group_name_H-M   'P 1'
#
loop_
_entity.id
_entity.type
_entity.pdbx_description
1 polymer ?
#
loop_
_entity_poly.entity_id
_entity_poly.type
_entity_poly.pdbx_seq_one_letter_code
_entity_poly.pdbx_strand_id
1 'polypeptide(L)'
;MLRISDHSGRVNALFPSDYAFRDIYLLASATEDEPDTDERAIHGLEGWIACYEKCRLAGTVFAGGVTEPGAIADHPALETARAMGAAIA
;
A
#
# COMPACT_ATOMS: atom_id res chain seq x y z
N MET A 1 11.80 1.41 -0.81
CA MET A 1 12.35 0.54 -1.87
C MET A 1 13.49 -0.29 -1.28
N LEU A 2 13.31 -1.61 -1.19
CA LEU A 2 14.33 -2.54 -0.71
C LEU A 2 15.57 -2.43 -1.60
N ARG A 3 16.77 -2.31 -1.00
CA ARG A 3 18.02 -2.43 -1.76
C ARG A 3 18.37 -3.91 -1.87
N ILE A 4 18.26 -4.44 -3.09
CA ILE A 4 18.82 -5.76 -3.43
C ILE A 4 20.34 -5.63 -3.28
N SER A 5 20.90 -6.40 -2.35
CA SER A 5 22.27 -6.23 -1.90
C SER A 5 23.26 -7.12 -2.67
N ASP A 6 22.76 -8.16 -3.34
CA ASP A 6 23.56 -9.07 -4.17
C ASP A 6 22.67 -9.85 -5.17
N HIS A 7 23.30 -10.65 -6.04
CA HIS A 7 22.63 -11.53 -7.02
C HIS A 7 21.82 -12.68 -6.39
N SER A 8 21.78 -12.82 -5.05
CA SER A 8 21.06 -13.90 -4.36
C SER A 8 19.62 -13.53 -3.95
N GLY A 9 19.21 -12.27 -4.16
CA GLY A 9 17.88 -11.79 -3.74
C GLY A 9 17.74 -11.61 -2.22
N ARG A 10 18.85 -11.63 -1.49
CA ARG A 10 18.85 -11.35 -0.05
C ARG A 10 18.53 -9.88 0.20
N VAL A 11 17.48 -9.66 0.97
CA VAL A 11 17.01 -8.34 1.42
C VAL A 11 17.55 -8.08 2.81
N ASN A 12 18.33 -7.00 2.93
CA ASN A 12 18.81 -6.54 4.23
C ASN A 12 17.67 -5.91 5.01
N ALA A 13 17.57 -6.24 6.30
CA ALA A 13 16.66 -5.56 7.20
C ALA A 13 17.02 -4.07 7.26
N LEU A 14 16.08 -3.21 6.88
CA LEU A 14 16.28 -1.76 6.88
C LEU A 14 16.01 -1.12 8.24
N PHE A 15 15.54 -1.89 9.22
CA PHE A 15 15.21 -1.43 10.56
C PHE A 15 16.33 -0.62 11.25
N PRO A 16 17.63 -1.01 11.19
CA PRO A 16 18.72 -0.17 11.72
C PRO A 16 19.24 0.87 10.72
N SER A 17 18.78 0.86 9.47
CA SER A 17 19.31 1.71 8.40
C SER A 17 18.61 3.07 8.34
N ASP A 18 19.27 4.09 7.80
CA ASP A 18 18.59 5.35 7.46
C ASP A 18 17.79 5.19 6.16
N TYR A 19 16.60 4.61 6.27
CA TYR A 19 15.71 4.41 5.13
C TYR A 19 15.12 5.74 4.64
N ALA A 20 14.93 5.84 3.31
CA ALA A 20 14.46 7.06 2.64
C ALA A 20 12.94 7.18 2.50
N PHE A 21 12.19 6.07 2.63
CA PHE A 21 10.73 6.12 2.55
C PHE A 21 10.15 6.81 3.80
N ARG A 22 9.03 7.50 3.63
CA ARG A 22 8.36 8.31 4.66
C ARG A 22 6.84 8.13 4.59
N ASP A 23 6.27 8.45 3.44
CA ASP A 23 4.84 8.29 3.20
C ASP A 23 4.56 6.92 2.57
N ILE A 24 3.71 6.13 3.23
CA ILE A 24 3.29 4.79 2.78
C ILE A 24 1.83 4.86 2.35
N TYR A 25 1.51 4.24 1.22
CA TYR A 25 0.17 4.22 0.66
C TYR A 25 -0.28 2.78 0.42
N LEU A 26 -1.56 2.49 0.68
CA LEU A 26 -2.18 1.20 0.37
C LEU A 26 -3.23 1.38 -0.73
N LEU A 27 -3.09 0.65 -1.83
CA LEU A 27 -4.12 0.48 -2.84
C LEU A 27 -4.55 -0.99 -2.80
N ALA A 28 -5.82 -1.24 -2.46
CA ALA A 28 -6.34 -2.59 -2.32
C ALA A 28 -7.62 -2.77 -3.15
N SER A 29 -7.82 -3.97 -3.66
CA SER A 29 -9.07 -4.38 -4.29
C SER A 29 -9.46 -5.77 -3.82
N ALA A 30 -10.75 -6.03 -3.69
CA ALA A 30 -11.29 -7.32 -3.30
C ALA A 30 -12.56 -7.66 -4.06
N THR A 31 -12.93 -8.94 -4.05
CA THR A 31 -14.24 -9.40 -4.54
C THR A 31 -15.35 -8.93 -3.60
N GLU A 32 -15.10 -8.98 -2.29
CA GLU A 32 -15.96 -8.49 -1.22
C GLU A 32 -16.04 -6.94 -1.23
N ASP A 33 -17.18 -6.38 -0.83
CA ASP A 33 -17.49 -4.93 -0.88
C ASP A 33 -18.03 -4.38 0.46
N GLU A 34 -17.82 -5.13 1.54
CA GLU A 34 -18.18 -4.68 2.87
C GLU A 34 -17.23 -3.56 3.34
N PRO A 35 -17.73 -2.56 4.11
CA PRO A 35 -16.92 -1.40 4.54
C PRO A 35 -15.62 -1.74 5.27
N ASP A 36 -15.55 -2.89 5.94
CA ASP A 36 -14.40 -3.32 6.76
C ASP A 36 -13.56 -4.42 6.08
N THR A 37 -13.77 -4.66 4.78
CA THR A 37 -13.09 -5.73 4.02
C THR A 37 -11.56 -5.60 4.05
N ASP A 38 -11.03 -4.38 3.96
CA ASP A 38 -9.60 -4.10 3.95
C ASP A 38 -9.01 -3.84 5.34
N GLU A 39 -9.83 -3.85 6.40
CA GLU A 39 -9.43 -3.48 7.77
C GLU A 39 -8.21 -4.30 8.25
N ARG A 40 -8.20 -5.62 7.99
CA ARG A 40 -7.07 -6.47 8.38
C ARG A 40 -5.82 -6.22 7.56
N ALA A 41 -5.97 -5.85 6.28
CA ALA A 41 -4.84 -5.50 5.43
C ALA A 41 -4.19 -4.19 5.92
N ILE A 42 -5.02 -3.20 6.29
CA ILE A 42 -4.57 -1.96 6.91
C ILE A 42 -3.84 -2.24 8.22
N HIS A 43 -4.46 -2.98 9.16
CA HIS A 43 -3.83 -3.29 10.45
C HIS A 43 -2.49 -4.04 10.30
N GLY A 44 -2.40 -4.99 9.36
CA GLY A 44 -1.15 -5.68 9.08
C GLY A 44 -0.06 -4.73 8.57
N LEU A 45 -0.42 -3.80 7.69
CA LEU A 45 0.49 -2.77 7.19
C LEU A 45 0.91 -1.80 8.30
N GLU A 46 -0.02 -1.35 9.14
CA GLU A 46 0.27 -0.48 10.29
C GLU A 46 1.24 -1.14 11.27
N GLY A 47 1.09 -2.44 11.54
CA GLY A 47 2.04 -3.20 12.36
C GLY A 47 3.46 -3.18 11.78
N TRP A 48 3.59 -3.27 10.45
CA TRP A 48 4.88 -3.11 9.77
C TRP A 48 5.39 -1.66 9.84
N ILE A 49 4.54 -0.65 9.62
CA ILE A 49 4.89 0.78 9.73
C ILE A 49 5.38 1.11 11.14
N ALA A 50 4.82 0.49 12.18
CA ALA A 50 5.25 0.69 13.56
C ALA A 50 6.72 0.30 13.81
N CYS A 51 7.32 -0.54 12.97
CA CYS A 51 8.75 -0.82 13.00
C CYS A 51 9.61 0.31 12.39
N TYR A 52 9.01 1.27 11.69
CA TYR A 52 9.73 2.34 10.97
C TYR A 52 9.23 3.71 11.45
N GLU A 53 9.77 4.18 12.58
CA GLU A 53 9.36 5.42 13.26
C GLU A 53 9.33 6.71 12.40
N LYS A 54 10.10 6.77 11.31
CA LYS A 54 10.15 7.92 10.40
C LYS A 54 9.07 7.85 9.30
N CYS A 55 8.25 6.80 9.29
CA CYS A 55 7.20 6.57 8.31
C CYS A 55 5.81 6.70 8.90
N ARG A 56 4.83 6.92 8.02
CA ARG A 56 3.41 6.94 8.36
C ARG A 56 2.57 6.34 7.23
N LEU A 57 1.38 5.87 7.59
CA LEU A 57 0.33 5.59 6.61
C LEU A 57 -0.23 6.94 6.12
N ALA A 58 0.11 7.32 4.90
CA ALA A 58 -0.21 8.61 4.31
C ALA A 58 -1.53 8.59 3.52
N GLY A 59 -2.02 7.42 3.13
CA GLY A 59 -3.32 7.28 2.47
C GLY A 59 -3.65 5.84 2.10
N THR A 60 -4.94 5.56 2.00
CA THR A 60 -5.47 4.28 1.55
C THR A 60 -6.56 4.50 0.51
N VAL A 61 -6.67 3.57 -0.44
CA VAL A 61 -7.80 3.49 -1.37
C VAL A 61 -8.19 2.03 -1.50
N PHE A 62 -9.48 1.76 -1.29
CA PHE A 62 -10.06 0.43 -1.40
C PHE A 62 -11.09 0.37 -2.53
N ALA A 63 -11.05 -0.72 -3.29
CA ALA A 63 -11.99 -1.05 -4.35
C ALA A 63 -12.61 -2.42 -4.08
N GLY A 64 -13.76 -2.45 -3.39
CA GLY A 64 -14.55 -3.66 -3.21
C GLY A 64 -15.34 -4.02 -4.48
N GLY A 65 -15.88 -5.24 -4.53
CA GLY A 65 -16.71 -5.68 -5.66
C GLY A 65 -15.96 -5.88 -6.99
N VAL A 66 -14.62 -5.94 -6.97
CA VAL A 66 -13.78 -6.13 -8.15
C VAL A 66 -13.46 -7.61 -8.33
N THR A 67 -14.30 -8.31 -9.10
CA THR A 67 -14.20 -9.77 -9.26
C THR A 67 -13.52 -10.21 -10.57
N GLU A 68 -13.79 -9.50 -11.66
CA GLU A 68 -13.36 -9.91 -13.01
C GLU A 68 -12.14 -9.11 -13.49
N PRO A 69 -11.29 -9.71 -14.36
CA PRO A 69 -10.22 -8.97 -15.02
C PRO A 69 -10.75 -7.73 -15.73
N GLY A 70 -10.19 -6.57 -15.39
CA GLY A 70 -10.57 -5.29 -15.99
C GLY A 70 -11.76 -4.58 -15.33
N ALA A 71 -12.47 -5.22 -14.38
CA ALA A 71 -13.61 -4.60 -13.68
C ALA A 71 -13.24 -3.29 -12.95
N ILE A 72 -11.98 -3.14 -12.55
CA ILE A 72 -11.47 -1.92 -11.91
C ILE A 72 -11.58 -0.67 -12.81
N ALA A 73 -11.64 -0.81 -14.14
CA ALA A 73 -11.61 0.32 -15.08
C ALA A 73 -12.81 1.27 -14.92
N ASP A 74 -13.97 0.73 -14.55
CA ASP A 74 -15.20 1.48 -14.33
C ASP A 74 -15.45 1.80 -12.84
N HIS A 75 -14.52 1.40 -11.95
CA HIS A 75 -14.67 1.55 -10.50
C HIS A 75 -14.19 2.95 -10.04
N PRO A 76 -14.98 3.69 -9.24
CA PRO A 76 -14.64 5.06 -8.82
C PRO A 76 -13.33 5.15 -8.03
N ALA A 77 -12.98 4.10 -7.28
CA ALA A 77 -11.72 4.04 -6.54
C ALA A 77 -10.48 4.13 -7.45
N LEU A 78 -10.56 3.76 -8.74
CA LEU A 78 -9.44 3.91 -9.67
C LEU A 78 -9.09 5.38 -9.87
N GLU A 79 -10.10 6.25 -10.04
CA GLU A 79 -9.87 7.70 -10.17
C GLU A 79 -9.41 8.29 -8.84
N THR A 80 -9.95 7.85 -7.71
CA THR A 80 -9.47 8.25 -6.38
C THR A 80 -7.99 7.91 -6.19
N ALA A 81 -7.57 6.70 -6.56
CA ALA A 81 -6.17 6.28 -6.51
C ALA A 81 -5.28 7.13 -7.43
N ARG A 82 -5.75 7.42 -8.65
CA ARG A 82 -5.04 8.28 -9.61
C ARG A 82 -4.87 9.70 -9.08
N ALA A 83 -5.93 10.28 -8.51
CA ALA A 83 -5.92 11.61 -7.92
C ALA A 83 -4.99 11.67 -6.69
N MET A 84 -5.04 10.67 -5.81
CA MET A 84 -4.13 10.57 -4.66
C MET A 84 -2.67 10.51 -5.12
N GLY A 85 -2.36 9.69 -6.12
CA GLY A 85 -1.01 9.59 -6.68
C GLY A 85 -0.54 10.90 -7.34
N ALA A 86 -1.41 11.58 -8.07
CA ALA A 86 -1.10 12.86 -8.72
C ALA A 86 -0.87 14.01 -7.73
N ALA A 87 -1.33 13.88 -6.48
CA ALA A 87 -1.12 14.86 -5.43
C ALA A 87 0.24 14.70 -4.70
N ILE A 88 1.02 13.66 -5.03
CA ILE A 88 2.34 13.42 -4.45
C ILE A 88 3.39 14.16 -5.30
N ALA A 89 4.19 15.01 -4.65
CA ALA A 89 5.21 15.87 -5.26
C ALA A 89 6.50 15.12 -5.66
#